data_AF-A0A2N5A1X7-F1
#
_entry.id   AF-A0A2N5A1X7-F1
#
_cell.length_a   1.000
_cell.length_b   1.000
_cell.length_c   1.000
_cell.angle_alpha   90.00
_cell.angle_beta   90.00
_cell.angle_gamma   90.00
#
_symmetry.space_group_name_H-M   'P 1'
#
loop_
_entity.id
_entity.type
_entity.pdbx_description
1 polymer ?
#
loop_
_entity_poly.entity_id
_entity_poly.type
_entity_poly.pdbx_seq_one_letter_code
_entity_poly.pdbx_strand_id
1 'polypeptide(L)' 'NGGRVLCVTALGETVAQAQQRAYQLLTDIRWDGSFSRNDIGWRAIEREKANG' A
#
# COMPACT_ATOMS: atom_id res chain seq x y z
N ASN A 1 0.01 20.42 14.10
CA ASN A 1 -0.05 18.99 14.50
C ASN A 1 -0.58 18.15 13.35
N GLY A 2 0.25 17.82 12.37
CA GLY A 2 -0.15 17.01 11.22
C GLY A 2 0.20 15.54 11.45
N GLY A 3 -0.79 14.65 11.53
CA GLY A 3 -0.56 13.21 11.70
C GLY A 3 -0.33 12.45 10.38
N ARG A 4 -0.79 12.99 9.24
CA ARG A 4 -0.58 12.40 7.91
C ARG A 4 0.34 13.32 7.10
N VAL A 5 1.43 12.76 6.57
CA VAL A 5 2.46 13.51 5.85
C VAL A 5 2.41 13.20 4.36
N LEU A 6 2.40 11.92 3.98
CA LEU A 6 2.40 11.46 2.59
C LEU A 6 1.30 10.42 2.33
N CYS A 7 0.88 10.32 1.07
CA CYS A 7 0.06 9.23 0.56
C CYS A 7 0.79 8.59 -0.63
N VAL A 8 1.26 7.35 -0.47
CA VAL A 8 1.90 6.59 -1.56
C VAL A 8 0.80 5.81 -2.28
N THR A 9 0.72 5.96 -3.61
CA THR A 9 -0.30 5.31 -4.45
C THR A 9 0.35 4.70 -5.67
N ALA A 10 -0.10 3.51 -6.06
CA ALA A 10 0.33 2.84 -7.28
C ALA A 10 -0.87 2.21 -8.00
N LEU A 11 -0.74 2.05 -9.31
CA LEU A 11 -1.69 1.37 -10.17
C LEU A 11 -1.17 -0.02 -10.54
N GLY A 12 -2.07 -0.98 -10.72
CA GLY A 12 -1.82 -2.35 -11.16
C GLY A 12 -3.05 -2.94 -11.82
N GLU A 13 -2.90 -4.03 -12.58
CA GLU A 13 -4.03 -4.70 -13.23
C GLU A 13 -4.94 -5.42 -12.23
N THR A 14 -4.38 -5.76 -11.07
CA THR A 14 -5.09 -6.34 -9.94
C THR A 14 -4.84 -5.51 -8.68
N VAL A 15 -5.73 -5.66 -7.69
CA VAL A 15 -5.56 -5.06 -6.37
C VAL A 15 -4.26 -5.54 -5.72
N ALA A 16 -3.92 -6.83 -5.90
CA ALA A 16 -2.66 -7.38 -5.40
C ALA A 16 -1.42 -6.70 -6.02
N GLN A 17 -1.43 -6.49 -7.33
CA GLN A 17 -0.34 -5.79 -8.01
C GLN A 17 -0.22 -4.32 -7.60
N ALA A 18 -1.35 -3.61 -7.49
CA ALA A 18 -1.38 -2.22 -7.06
C ALA A 18 -0.83 -2.08 -5.62
N GLN A 19 -1.22 -2.98 -4.72
CA GLN A 19 -0.71 -3.02 -3.35
C GLN A 19 0.80 -3.26 -3.31
N GLN A 20 1.29 -4.27 -4.04
CA GLN A 20 2.71 -4.60 -4.07
C GLN A 20 3.56 -3.42 -4.55
N ARG A 21 3.14 -2.76 -5.63
CA ARG A 21 3.83 -1.58 -6.18
C ARG A 21 3.83 -0.41 -5.20
N ALA A 22 2.73 -0.19 -4.48
CA ALA A 22 2.65 0.87 -3.47
C ALA A 22 3.65 0.64 -2.32
N TYR A 23 3.78 -0.61 -1.84
CA TYR A 23 4.78 -0.94 -0.82
C TYR A 23 6.22 -0.91 -1.35
N GLN A 24 6.45 -1.26 -2.62
CA GLN A 24 7.76 -1.09 -3.25
C GLN A 24 8.18 0.39 -3.25
N LEU A 25 7.32 1.29 -3.71
CA LEU A 25 7.57 2.74 -3.68
C LEU A 25 7.81 3.27 -2.26
N LEU A 26 7.08 2.75 -1.28
CA LEU A 26 7.24 3.12 0.11
C LEU A 26 8.61 2.71 0.68
N THR A 27 9.24 1.67 0.12
CA THR A 27 10.53 1.15 0.63
C THR A 27 11.65 2.18 0.51
N ASP A 28 11.58 3.02 -0.52
CA ASP A 28 12.55 4.08 -0.84
C ASP A 28 12.29 5.38 -0.05
N ILE A 29 11.16 5.49 0.65
CA ILE A 29 10.73 6.69 1.36
C ILE A 29 10.92 6.47 2.87
N ARG A 30 12.01 6.96 3.44
CA ARG A 30 12.32 6.80 4.87
C ARG A 30 12.97 8.05 5.49
N TRP A 31 12.50 8.41 6.67
CA TRP A 31 13.11 9.39 7.57
C TRP A 31 12.84 8.99 9.03
N ASP A 32 13.50 9.64 9.97
CA ASP A 32 13.34 9.34 11.40
C ASP A 32 11.90 9.61 11.87
N GLY A 33 11.30 8.64 12.57
CA GLY A 33 9.89 8.69 12.99
C GLY A 33 8.86 8.46 11.88
N SER A 34 9.26 8.14 10.65
CA SER A 34 8.33 7.71 9.60
C SER A 34 7.72 6.34 9.93
N PHE A 35 6.40 6.19 9.75
CA PHE A 35 5.71 4.91 9.96
C PHE A 35 4.56 4.75 8.97
N SER A 36 4.24 3.50 8.66
CA SER A 36 3.15 3.11 7.77
C SER A 36 2.55 1.78 8.21
N ARG A 37 1.29 1.55 7.84
CA ARG A 37 0.65 0.24 7.98
C ARG A 37 1.09 -0.68 6.85
N ASN A 38 1.17 -1.98 7.13
CA ASN A 38 1.55 -3.03 6.18
C ASN A 38 0.37 -3.89 5.70
N ASP A 39 -0.86 -3.53 6.09
CA ASP A 39 -2.08 -4.29 5.82
C ASP A 39 -3.07 -3.53 4.92
N ILE A 40 -2.67 -2.44 4.27
CA ILE A 40 -3.56 -1.69 3.39
C ILE A 40 -4.01 -2.57 2.21
N GLY A 41 -5.32 -2.86 2.10
CA GLY A 41 -5.90 -3.58 0.96
C GLY A 41 -6.01 -5.11 1.09
N TRP A 42 -5.61 -5.74 2.19
CA TRP A 42 -5.59 -7.22 2.32
C TRP A 42 -6.95 -7.88 2.05
N ARG A 43 -8.05 -7.33 2.58
CA ARG A 43 -9.42 -7.86 2.35
C ARG A 43 -9.86 -7.79 0.89
N ALA A 44 -9.42 -6.76 0.18
CA ALA A 44 -9.75 -6.59 -1.23
C ALA A 44 -9.00 -7.62 -2.09
N ILE A 45 -7.76 -7.95 -1.72
CA ILE A 45 -6.98 -9.02 -2.35
C ILE A 45 -7.62 -10.39 -2.10
N GLU A 46 -8.07 -10.67 -0.87
CA GLU A 46 -8.79 -11.93 -0.59
C GLU A 46 -10.07 -12.05 -1.40
N ARG A 47 -10.84 -10.97 -1.50
CA ARG A 47 -12.06 -10.94 -2.33
C ARG A 47 -11.76 -11.13 -3.81
N GLU A 48 -10.73 -10.48 -4.34
CA GLU A 48 -10.30 -10.61 -5.73
C GLU A 48 -9.91 -12.07 -6.03
N LYS A 49 -9.15 -12.71 -5.15
CA LYS A 49 -8.77 -14.13 -5.28
C LYS A 49 -9.96 -15.09 -5.17
N ALA A 50 -11.00 -14.73 -4.41
CA ALA A 50 -12.20 -15.54 -4.29
C ALA A 50 -13.16 -15.43 -5.48
N ASN A 51 -13.01 -14.37 -6.29
CA ASN A 51 -13.90 -14.06 -7.42
C ASN A 51 -13.30 -14.38 -8.80
N GLY A 52 -12.01 -14.77 -8.86
CA GLY A 52 -11.33 -15.21 -10.08
C GLY A 52 -11.22 -16.72 -10.15
#